data_AF-A0A7Y2C3U8-F1
#
_entry.id   AF-A0A7Y2C3U8-F1
#
_cell.length_a   1.000
_cell.length_b   1.000
_cell.length_c   1.000
_cell.angle_alpha   90.00
_cell.angle_beta   90.00
_cell.angle_gamma   90.00
#
_symmetry.space_group_name_H-M   'P 1'
#
loop_
_entity.id
_entity.type
_entity.pdbx_description
1 polymer ?
#
loop_
_entity_poly.entity_id
_entity_poly.type
_entity_poly.pdbx_seq_one_letter_code
_entity_poly.pdbx_strand_id
1 'polypeptide(L)' 'VSYRSKEDQISLEHKAHGREGFAIGALEAARWIIGKKGVFGMADMLDL' A
#
# COMPACT_ATOMS: atom_id res chain seq x y z
N VAL A 1 -7.49 11.11 -3.28
CA VAL A 1 -6.84 12.39 -2.94
C VAL A 1 -6.82 13.27 -4.18
N SER A 2 -7.15 14.55 -4.08
CA SER A 2 -7.10 15.49 -5.21
C SER A 2 -6.51 16.82 -4.78
N TYR A 3 -5.59 17.35 -5.56
CA TYR A 3 -4.99 18.68 -5.45
C TYR A 3 -5.38 19.48 -6.69
N ARG A 4 -5.73 20.76 -6.53
CA ARG A 4 -6.15 21.63 -7.63
C ARG A 4 -5.57 23.03 -7.45
N SER A 5 -5.00 23.58 -8.51
CA SER A 5 -4.65 25.00 -8.68
C SER A 5 -5.60 25.64 -9.70
N LYS A 6 -5.35 26.91 -10.09
CA LYS A 6 -6.16 27.58 -11.12
C LYS A 6 -5.93 26.95 -12.50
N GLU A 7 -4.74 26.40 -12.69
CA GLU A 7 -4.20 25.95 -13.96
C GLU A 7 -4.26 24.41 -14.08
N ASP A 8 -4.12 23.68 -12.96
CA ASP A 8 -3.94 22.23 -12.96
C ASP A 8 -4.75 21.50 -11.89
N GLN A 9 -4.96 20.20 -12.14
CA GLN A 9 -5.50 19.27 -11.16
C GLN A 9 -4.74 17.95 -11.20
N ILE A 10 -4.34 17.46 -10.02
CA ILE A 10 -3.73 16.15 -9.83
C ILE A 10 -4.59 15.34 -8.87
N SER A 11 -4.92 14.10 -9.23
CA SER A 11 -5.70 13.19 -8.39
C SER A 11 -5.06 11.81 -8.30
N LEU A 12 -5.11 11.22 -7.11
CA LEU A 12 -4.66 9.88 -6.80
C LEU A 12 -5.84 9.09 -6.20
N GLU A 13 -6.24 8.00 -6.84
CA GLU A 13 -7.35 7.14 -6.42
C GLU A 13 -6.86 5.70 -6.23
N HIS A 14 -7.36 5.02 -5.20
CA HIS A 14 -7.20 3.58 -5.03
C HIS A 14 -8.57 2.92 -5.16
N LYS A 15 -8.72 2.03 -6.15
CA LYS A 15 -9.96 1.28 -6.38
C LYS A 15 -9.70 -0.21 -6.27
N ALA A 16 -10.27 -0.83 -5.25
CA ALA A 16 -10.26 -2.28 -5.09
C ALA A 16 -11.47 -2.89 -5.80
N HIS A 17 -11.22 -3.77 -6.78
CA HIS A 17 -12.27 -4.51 -7.49
C HIS A 17 -12.72 -5.79 -6.77
N GLY A 18 -12.04 -6.14 -5.69
CA GLY A 18 -12.28 -7.36 -4.93
C GLY A 18 -11.26 -7.52 -3.81
N ARG A 19 -11.16 -8.72 -3.25
CA ARG A 19 -10.30 -9.00 -2.07
C ARG A 19 -8.98 -9.70 -2.40
N GLU A 20 -8.81 -10.17 -3.62
CA GLU A 20 -7.64 -10.93 -4.06
C GLU A 20 -6.34 -10.16 -3.86
N GLY A 21 -6.30 -8.87 -4.22
CA GLY A 21 -5.12 -8.02 -4.02
C GLY A 21 -4.69 -7.91 -2.55
N PHE A 22 -5.64 -7.89 -1.60
CA PHE A 22 -5.30 -7.89 -0.18
C PHE A 22 -4.72 -9.23 0.27
N ALA A 23 -5.25 -10.35 -0.26
CA ALA A 23 -4.73 -11.68 0.05
C ALA A 23 -3.30 -11.87 -0.47
N ILE A 24 -3.01 -11.38 -1.68
CA ILE A 24 -1.65 -11.35 -2.24
C ILE A 24 -0.73 -10.52 -1.35
N GLY A 25 -1.15 -9.31 -0.96
CA GLY A 25 -0.37 -8.44 -0.08
C GLY A 25 -0.05 -9.08 1.28
N ALA A 26 -1.02 -9.79 1.88
CA ALA A 26 -0.79 -10.53 3.13
C ALA A 26 0.22 -11.67 2.96
N LEU A 27 0.19 -12.36 1.81
CA LEU A 27 1.15 -13.43 1.50
C LEU A 27 2.57 -12.89 1.29
N GLU A 28 2.70 -11.73 0.63
CA GLU A 28 4.00 -11.04 0.51
C GLU A 28 4.52 -10.60 1.87
N ALA A 29 3.67 -10.01 2.72
CA ALA A 29 4.05 -9.61 4.07
C ALA A 29 4.54 -10.82 4.90
N ALA A 30 3.87 -11.97 4.77
CA ALA A 30 4.27 -13.21 5.44
C ALA A 30 5.64 -13.72 4.96
N ARG A 31 5.97 -13.58 3.66
CA ARG A 31 7.31 -13.88 3.15
C ARG A 31 8.36 -12.89 3.64
N TRP A 32 8.03 -11.60 3.60
CA TRP A 32 8.94 -10.51 3.93
C TRP A 32 9.38 -10.53 5.39
N ILE A 33 8.49 -10.92 6.32
CA ILE A 33 8.76 -10.84 7.77
C ILE A 33 9.68 -11.96 8.30
N ILE A 34 10.01 -12.97 7.50
CA ILE A 34 10.83 -14.11 7.93
C ILE A 34 12.17 -13.62 8.50
N GLY A 35 12.47 -14.02 9.74
CA GLY A 35 13.69 -13.64 10.45
C GLY A 35 13.69 -12.24 11.07
N LYS A 36 12.64 -11.44 10.88
CA LYS A 36 12.48 -10.12 11.51
C LYS A 36 11.81 -10.25 12.88
N LYS A 37 12.21 -9.39 13.81
CA LYS A 37 11.63 -9.29 15.16
C LYS A 37 11.15 -7.87 15.40
N GLY A 38 9.90 -7.72 15.83
CA GLY A 38 9.27 -6.42 16.05
C GLY A 38 7.86 -6.38 15.47
N VAL A 39 7.25 -5.20 15.54
CA VAL A 39 5.94 -4.90 14.92
C VAL A 39 6.20 -4.04 13.70
N PHE A 40 5.71 -4.47 12.54
CA PHE A 40 5.91 -3.81 11.26
C PHE A 40 4.56 -3.56 10.59
N GLY A 41 4.42 -2.43 9.92
CA GLY A 41 3.29 -2.07 9.07
C GLY A 41 3.61 -2.26 7.58
N MET A 42 2.60 -1.97 6.74
CA MET A 42 2.75 -2.00 5.28
C MET A 42 3.76 -0.97 4.76
N ALA A 43 3.94 0.17 5.45
CA ALA A 43 4.93 1.18 5.11
C ALA A 43 6.36 0.62 5.21
N ASP A 44 6.67 -0.11 6.30
CA ASP A 44 7.97 -0.77 6.48
C ASP A 44 8.25 -1.82 5.40
N MET A 45 7.22 -2.54 4.96
CA MET A 45 7.33 -3.54 3.89
C MET A 45 7.55 -2.88 2.52
N LEU A 46 6.93 -1.72 2.29
CA LEU A 46 6.96 -0.99 1.01
C LEU A 46 8.08 0.05 0.91
N ASP A 47 8.85 0.27 1.99
CA ASP A 47 9.90 1.29 2.09
C ASP A 47 9.36 2.71 1.81
N LEU A 48 8.24 3.04 2.49
CA LEU A 48 7.47 4.29 2.33
C LEU A 48 7.42 5.13 3.61
#